data_AF-A0A1D2N4T4-F1
#
_entry.id   AF-A0A1D2N4T4-F1
#
_cell.length_a   1.000
_cell.length_b   1.000
_cell.length_c   1.000
_cell.angle_alpha   90.00
_cell.angle_beta   90.00
_cell.angle_gamma   90.00
#
_symmetry.space_group_name_H-M   'P 1'
#
loop_
_entity.id
_entity.type
_entity.pdbx_description
1 polymer ?
#
loop_
_entity_poly.entity_id
_entity_poly.type
_entity_poly.pdbx_seq_one_letter_code
_entity_poly.pdbx_strand_id
1 'polypeptide(L)'
;MQSLVEFFCSAYDSAQEKSTVMYNVEFDLGGRMIGINTQVFCLDMERLYDGVYFTVIQALHDLSTCPVDTLGPYLPLKQLRKELFLSETDRESGNQSIPFFTSEISSSADPVANLHKLTTILSAMVSLGLGETFTKSVWAVFGAVYHLGHVVGTVTNALLNGNKSSSKQIEWGQQHFKSACSLLGLSLDNVEKTLVMDEHDTSRVRNVLGFSLGLYAEAVNSLFTTVNKSNSVGFRNIQCLSVSLVQIGGSITDNGA
;
A
#
# COMPACT_ATOMS: atom_id res chain seq x y z
N MET A 1 -7.99 13.08 -14.49
CA MET A 1 -7.13 13.54 -13.38
C MET A 1 -7.60 12.79 -12.15
N GLN A 2 -6.75 11.95 -11.54
CA GLN A 2 -7.13 11.11 -10.39
C GLN A 2 -6.88 11.89 -9.10
N SER A 3 -7.82 11.83 -8.15
CA SER A 3 -7.69 12.49 -6.84
C SER A 3 -6.74 11.73 -5.92
N LEU A 4 -6.24 12.39 -4.86
CA LEU A 4 -5.41 11.74 -3.84
C LEU A 4 -6.20 10.63 -3.12
N VAL A 5 -7.51 10.82 -2.91
CA VAL A 5 -8.40 9.79 -2.34
C VAL A 5 -8.50 8.59 -3.26
N GLU A 6 -8.80 8.80 -4.53
CA GLU A 6 -8.92 7.73 -5.52
C GLU A 6 -7.62 6.93 -5.66
N PHE A 7 -6.45 7.57 -5.53
CA PHE A 7 -5.17 6.87 -5.63
C PHE A 7 -4.91 5.92 -4.44
N PHE A 8 -5.28 6.31 -3.23
CA PHE A 8 -5.07 5.50 -2.03
C PHE A 8 -6.24 4.57 -1.67
N CYS A 9 -7.45 4.84 -2.19
CA CYS A 9 -8.67 4.14 -1.76
C CYS A 9 -9.42 3.40 -2.87
N SER A 10 -9.01 3.55 -4.14
CA SER A 10 -9.63 2.84 -5.26
C SER A 10 -8.73 1.72 -5.79
N ALA A 11 -9.40 0.65 -6.24
CA ALA A 11 -8.80 -0.42 -7.02
C ALA A 11 -8.19 0.08 -8.33
N TYR A 12 -7.12 -0.54 -8.80
CA TYR A 12 -6.36 -0.06 -9.97
C TYR A 12 -7.11 -0.18 -11.31
N ASP A 13 -8.04 -1.14 -11.42
CA ASP A 13 -8.78 -1.49 -12.65
C ASP A 13 -10.22 -0.94 -12.65
N SER A 14 -10.61 -0.27 -11.56
CA SER A 14 -11.98 0.10 -11.27
C SER A 14 -12.08 1.60 -11.05
N ALA A 15 -12.82 2.28 -11.92
CA ALA A 15 -13.20 3.68 -11.71
C ALA A 15 -14.21 3.87 -10.54
N GLN A 16 -14.70 2.79 -9.95
CA GLN A 16 -15.56 2.86 -8.76
C GLN A 16 -14.71 2.99 -7.50
N GLU A 17 -14.96 4.05 -6.73
CA GLU A 17 -14.46 4.16 -5.37
C GLU A 17 -14.96 2.96 -4.55
N LYS A 18 -14.02 2.22 -3.96
CA LYS A 18 -14.30 1.08 -3.07
C LYS A 18 -14.23 1.50 -1.60
N SER A 19 -14.51 2.77 -1.38
CA SER A 19 -14.67 3.45 -0.11
C SER A 19 -15.79 4.45 -0.27
N THR A 20 -16.52 4.75 0.80
CA THR A 20 -17.43 5.89 0.81
C THR A 20 -16.65 7.14 1.20
N VAL A 21 -16.69 8.18 0.37
CA VAL A 21 -15.98 9.44 0.64
C VAL A 21 -16.98 10.55 0.89
N MET A 22 -16.78 11.31 1.96
CA MET A 22 -17.54 12.53 2.23
C MET A 22 -16.60 13.74 2.18
N TYR A 23 -16.96 14.73 1.38
CA TYR A 23 -16.27 16.01 1.30
C TYR A 23 -17.12 17.09 1.98
N ASN A 24 -16.60 17.63 3.09
CA ASN A 24 -17.17 18.79 3.75
C ASN A 24 -16.47 20.04 3.21
N VAL A 25 -17.20 20.84 2.44
CA VAL A 25 -16.68 22.06 1.81
C VAL A 25 -17.13 23.28 2.60
N GLU A 26 -16.18 24.14 2.95
CA GLU A 26 -16.42 25.35 3.72
C GLU A 26 -16.30 26.58 2.82
N PHE A 27 -17.23 27.52 3.00
CA PHE A 27 -17.30 28.76 2.24
C PHE A 27 -17.22 29.98 3.17
N ASP A 28 -16.57 31.05 2.71
CA ASP A 28 -16.64 32.35 3.38
C ASP A 28 -17.95 33.08 3.09
N LEU A 29 -18.15 34.23 3.74
CA LEU A 29 -19.34 35.09 3.53
C LEU A 29 -19.44 35.65 2.10
N GLY A 30 -18.36 35.58 1.31
CA GLY A 30 -18.32 35.98 -0.10
C GLY A 30 -18.59 34.82 -1.07
N GLY A 31 -18.88 33.62 -0.57
CA GLY A 31 -19.12 32.43 -1.38
C GLY A 31 -17.85 31.79 -1.95
N ARG A 32 -16.66 32.17 -1.48
CA ARG A 32 -15.40 31.53 -1.87
C ARG A 32 -15.14 30.32 -0.99
N MET A 33 -14.68 29.25 -1.61
CA MET A 33 -14.24 28.07 -0.87
C MET A 33 -13.00 28.39 -0.04
N ILE A 34 -13.04 28.08 1.24
CA ILE A 34 -11.95 28.31 2.21
C ILE A 34 -11.38 27.04 2.83
N GLY A 35 -12.09 25.91 2.68
CA GLY A 35 -11.66 24.64 3.23
C GLY A 35 -12.36 23.47 2.58
N ILE A 36 -11.67 22.33 2.53
CA ILE A 36 -12.25 21.02 2.21
C ILE A 36 -11.72 20.03 3.24
N ASN A 37 -12.62 19.36 3.94
CA ASN A 37 -12.32 18.24 4.83
C ASN A 37 -12.85 16.95 4.22
N THR A 38 -11.97 15.96 4.10
CA THR A 38 -12.26 14.67 3.47
C THR A 38 -12.37 13.58 4.53
N GLN A 39 -13.46 12.83 4.52
CA GLN A 39 -13.65 11.66 5.38
C GLN A 39 -13.79 10.42 4.51
N VAL A 40 -13.04 9.37 4.84
CA VAL A 40 -13.06 8.08 4.14
C VAL A 40 -13.66 7.03 5.06
N PHE A 41 -14.71 6.35 4.58
CA PHE A 41 -15.44 5.32 5.31
C PHE A 41 -15.40 4.00 4.54
N CYS A 42 -15.51 2.89 5.27
CA CYS A 42 -15.72 1.55 4.71
C CYS A 42 -14.75 1.21 3.58
N LEU A 43 -13.45 1.40 3.81
CA LEU A 43 -12.42 1.02 2.86
C LEU A 43 -12.43 -0.52 2.70
N ASP A 44 -12.62 -1.00 1.48
CA ASP A 44 -12.63 -2.43 1.15
C ASP A 44 -11.23 -3.06 1.29
N MET A 45 -10.87 -3.40 2.52
CA MET A 45 -9.54 -3.93 2.86
C MET A 45 -9.25 -5.31 2.28
N GLU A 46 -10.27 -6.06 1.84
CA GLU A 46 -10.10 -7.37 1.19
C GLU A 46 -9.27 -7.26 -0.09
N ARG A 47 -9.38 -6.10 -0.76
CA ARG A 47 -8.60 -5.75 -1.96
C ARG A 47 -7.11 -5.72 -1.74
N LEU A 48 -6.65 -5.53 -0.50
CA LEU A 48 -5.23 -5.59 -0.25
C LEU A 48 -4.69 -7.01 -0.47
N TYR A 49 -5.49 -8.07 -0.28
CA TYR A 49 -5.02 -9.45 -0.40
C TYR A 49 -5.64 -10.28 -1.53
N ASP A 50 -6.86 -9.95 -2.00
CA ASP A 50 -7.62 -10.77 -2.95
C ASP A 50 -7.73 -10.14 -4.37
N GLY A 51 -6.59 -9.94 -5.03
CA GLY A 51 -6.46 -9.96 -6.50
C GLY A 51 -6.83 -8.69 -7.28
N VAL A 52 -7.45 -7.69 -6.65
CA VAL A 52 -7.66 -6.38 -7.26
C VAL A 52 -7.12 -5.30 -6.33
N TYR A 53 -5.80 -5.12 -6.40
CA TYR A 53 -5.09 -4.27 -5.46
C TYR A 53 -5.45 -2.79 -5.60
N PHE A 54 -5.26 -2.06 -4.50
CA PHE A 54 -5.35 -0.61 -4.51
C PHE A 54 -4.35 0.00 -5.50
N THR A 55 -4.74 1.12 -6.11
CA THR A 55 -3.93 1.82 -7.12
C THR A 55 -2.51 2.13 -6.60
N VAL A 56 -2.35 2.50 -5.33
CA VAL A 56 -1.03 2.72 -4.72
C VAL A 56 -0.15 1.46 -4.75
N ILE A 57 -0.70 0.29 -4.43
CA ILE A 57 0.06 -0.98 -4.44
C ILE A 57 0.44 -1.36 -5.87
N GLN A 58 -0.49 -1.22 -6.82
CA GLN A 58 -0.20 -1.45 -8.23
C GLN A 58 0.86 -0.47 -8.77
N ALA A 59 0.81 0.81 -8.38
CA ALA A 59 1.80 1.79 -8.80
C ALA A 59 3.19 1.51 -8.22
N LEU A 60 3.28 0.98 -6.99
CA LEU A 60 4.54 0.52 -6.41
C LEU A 60 5.08 -0.71 -7.13
N HIS A 61 4.22 -1.66 -7.51
CA HIS A 61 4.59 -2.80 -8.34
C HIS A 61 5.11 -2.37 -9.71
N ASP A 62 4.38 -1.50 -10.41
CA ASP A 62 4.80 -0.98 -11.71
C ASP A 62 6.13 -0.20 -11.59
N LEU A 63 6.36 0.51 -10.48
CA LEU A 63 7.64 1.18 -10.20
C LEU A 63 8.78 0.19 -9.95
N SER A 64 8.50 -0.95 -9.31
CA SER A 64 9.51 -1.96 -9.01
C SER A 64 9.97 -2.72 -10.25
N THR A 65 9.06 -3.01 -11.18
CA THR A 65 9.31 -3.74 -12.43
C THR A 65 9.77 -2.82 -13.57
N CYS A 66 9.55 -1.51 -13.46
CA CYS A 66 9.93 -0.55 -14.51
C CYS A 66 11.44 -0.56 -14.81
N PRO A 67 11.87 -0.64 -16.08
CA PRO A 67 13.26 -0.50 -16.47
C PRO A 67 13.86 0.84 -16.01
N VAL A 68 15.12 0.81 -15.56
CA VAL A 68 15.81 2.01 -15.04
C VAL A 68 15.88 3.12 -16.10
N ASP A 69 16.04 2.75 -17.37
CA ASP A 69 16.09 3.68 -18.50
C ASP A 69 14.78 4.44 -18.69
N THR A 70 13.64 3.78 -18.49
CA THR A 70 12.30 4.37 -18.56
C THR A 70 12.05 5.38 -17.44
N LEU A 71 12.71 5.22 -16.29
CA LEU A 71 12.67 6.19 -15.19
C LEU A 71 13.58 7.41 -15.42
N GLY A 72 14.36 7.42 -16.51
CA GLY A 72 15.20 8.53 -17.00
C GLY A 72 14.71 9.92 -16.61
N PRO A 73 13.52 10.33 -17.10
CA PRO A 73 12.97 11.67 -16.91
C PRO A 73 12.24 11.89 -15.57
N TYR A 74 12.06 10.85 -14.75
CA TYR A 74 11.29 10.90 -13.50
C TYR A 74 12.20 10.79 -12.27
N LEU A 75 12.99 11.83 -12.00
CA LEU A 75 13.94 11.85 -10.87
C LEU A 75 13.28 11.53 -9.51
N PRO A 76 12.09 12.07 -9.17
CA PRO A 76 11.40 11.73 -7.92
C PRO A 76 11.04 10.24 -7.82
N LEU A 77 10.67 9.60 -8.93
CA LEU A 77 10.36 8.17 -8.95
C LEU A 77 11.61 7.30 -8.77
N LYS A 78 12.75 7.71 -9.34
CA LYS A 78 14.04 7.02 -9.10
C LYS A 78 14.43 7.06 -7.63
N GLN A 79 14.26 8.22 -6.99
CA GLN A 79 14.55 8.38 -5.57
C GLN A 79 13.60 7.52 -4.73
N LEU A 80 12.28 7.61 -4.98
CA LEU A 80 11.29 6.82 -4.27
C LEU A 80 11.57 5.32 -4.38
N ARG A 81 11.87 4.82 -5.60
CA ARG A 81 12.20 3.41 -5.83
C ARG A 81 13.37 2.93 -4.96
N LYS A 82 14.39 3.78 -4.81
CA LYS A 82 15.57 3.49 -4.00
C LYS A 82 15.26 3.54 -2.51
N GLU A 83 14.55 4.59 -2.06
CA GLU A 83 14.15 4.76 -0.65
C GLU A 83 13.25 3.62 -0.17
N LEU A 84 12.45 3.04 -1.08
CA LEU A 84 11.55 1.92 -0.80
C LEU A 84 12.14 0.54 -1.12
N PHE A 85 13.42 0.41 -1.47
CA PHE A 85 14.08 -0.89 -1.74
C PHE A 85 13.40 -1.77 -2.82
N LEU A 86 12.72 -1.17 -3.81
CA LEU A 86 11.90 -1.89 -4.79
C LEU A 86 12.70 -2.59 -5.90
N SER A 87 13.92 -2.14 -6.21
CA SER A 87 14.74 -2.70 -7.32
C SER A 87 15.64 -3.87 -6.93
N GLU A 88 15.91 -4.04 -5.64
CA GLU A 88 16.86 -5.04 -5.14
C GLU A 88 16.25 -6.43 -5.05
N THR A 89 14.92 -6.52 -5.02
CA THR A 89 14.17 -7.75 -4.73
C THR A 89 13.40 -8.27 -5.95
N ASP A 90 12.82 -7.42 -6.80
CA ASP A 90 11.90 -7.87 -7.86
C ASP A 90 12.57 -8.29 -9.20
N ARG A 91 13.90 -8.20 -9.28
CA ARG A 91 14.67 -8.16 -10.55
C ARG A 91 14.77 -9.48 -11.31
N GLU A 92 14.44 -10.63 -10.69
CA GLU A 92 14.53 -11.95 -11.35
C GLU A 92 13.19 -12.45 -11.94
N SER A 93 12.08 -11.75 -11.71
CA SER A 93 10.72 -12.25 -12.01
C SER A 93 10.20 -12.00 -13.43
N GLY A 94 11.05 -11.54 -14.36
CA GLY A 94 10.71 -11.10 -15.73
C GLY A 94 9.33 -11.53 -16.24
N ASN A 95 8.40 -10.57 -16.32
CA ASN A 95 7.04 -10.72 -16.89
C ASN A 95 6.17 -11.85 -16.33
N GLN A 96 6.44 -12.37 -15.13
CA GLN A 96 5.59 -13.38 -14.50
C GLN A 96 4.77 -12.77 -13.38
N SER A 97 3.52 -13.25 -13.29
CA SER A 97 2.71 -13.17 -12.08
C SER A 97 3.55 -13.51 -10.85
N ILE A 98 3.56 -12.60 -9.88
CA ILE A 98 4.32 -12.78 -8.65
C ILE A 98 3.35 -13.19 -7.54
N PRO A 99 3.67 -14.22 -6.74
CA PRO A 99 2.93 -14.51 -5.51
C PRO A 99 2.89 -13.28 -4.61
N PHE A 100 1.70 -12.73 -4.37
CA PHE A 100 1.51 -11.52 -3.58
C PHE A 100 0.22 -11.63 -2.77
N PHE A 101 0.32 -11.62 -1.43
CA PHE A 101 -0.78 -12.00 -0.56
C PHE A 101 -1.43 -13.35 -0.94
N THR A 102 -2.74 -13.40 -1.18
CA THR A 102 -3.46 -14.64 -1.52
C THR A 102 -3.69 -14.81 -3.01
N SER A 103 -3.17 -13.91 -3.84
CA SER A 103 -3.32 -13.96 -5.30
C SER A 103 -2.02 -13.53 -5.97
N GLU A 104 -2.03 -13.35 -7.28
CA GLU A 104 -0.83 -12.90 -8.00
C GLU A 104 -0.94 -11.41 -8.28
N ILE A 105 0.21 -10.72 -8.26
CA ILE A 105 0.33 -9.35 -8.78
C ILE A 105 1.08 -9.38 -10.11
N SER A 106 0.54 -8.68 -11.10
CA SER A 106 1.15 -8.53 -12.42
C SER A 106 1.30 -7.06 -12.77
N SER A 107 2.23 -6.76 -13.68
CA SER A 107 2.35 -5.40 -14.22
C SER A 107 1.04 -4.97 -14.88
N SER A 108 0.69 -3.70 -14.70
CA SER A 108 -0.54 -3.17 -15.29
C SER A 108 -0.47 -3.14 -16.82
N ALA A 109 -1.63 -3.01 -17.47
CA ALA A 109 -1.70 -2.86 -18.92
C ALA A 109 -1.01 -1.59 -19.44
N ASP A 110 -0.91 -0.55 -18.60
CA ASP A 110 -0.21 0.70 -18.90
C ASP A 110 0.60 1.18 -17.67
N PRO A 111 1.80 0.61 -17.46
CA PRO A 111 2.67 0.98 -16.34
C PRO A 111 3.08 2.45 -16.39
N VAL A 112 3.22 3.03 -17.58
CA VAL A 112 3.64 4.43 -17.75
C VAL A 112 2.57 5.38 -17.23
N ALA A 113 1.29 5.10 -17.51
CA ALA A 113 0.19 5.88 -16.94
C ALA A 113 0.17 5.80 -15.40
N ASN A 114 0.43 4.63 -14.81
CA ASN A 114 0.50 4.48 -13.35
C ASN A 114 1.70 5.21 -12.73
N LEU A 115 2.85 5.22 -13.38
CA LEU A 115 4.01 6.02 -12.95
C LEU A 115 3.74 7.53 -13.05
N HIS A 116 2.98 7.97 -14.06
CA HIS A 116 2.56 9.35 -14.18
C HIS A 116 1.59 9.76 -13.05
N LYS A 117 0.64 8.88 -12.70
CA LYS A 117 -0.24 9.07 -11.53
C LYS A 117 0.59 9.19 -10.25
N LEU A 118 1.56 8.30 -10.04
CA LEU A 118 2.45 8.34 -8.87
C LEU A 118 3.23 9.66 -8.79
N THR A 119 3.76 10.14 -9.90
CA THR A 119 4.45 11.45 -9.97
C THR A 119 3.52 12.61 -9.62
N THR A 120 2.27 12.54 -10.09
CA THR A 120 1.23 13.55 -9.80
C THR A 120 0.92 13.57 -8.31
N ILE A 121 0.79 12.41 -7.67
CA ILE A 121 0.53 12.30 -6.23
C ILE A 121 1.69 12.84 -5.40
N LEU A 122 2.93 12.53 -5.76
CA LEU A 122 4.12 13.09 -5.08
C LEU A 122 4.12 14.62 -5.17
N SER A 123 3.78 15.17 -6.33
CA SER A 123 3.68 16.62 -6.52
C SER A 123 2.51 17.23 -5.73
N ALA A 124 1.36 16.55 -5.68
CA ALA A 124 0.20 16.99 -4.90
C ALA A 124 0.48 17.02 -3.39
N MET A 125 1.23 16.05 -2.85
CA MET A 125 1.64 16.06 -1.44
C MET A 125 2.50 17.29 -1.10
N VAL A 126 3.38 17.71 -2.01
CA VAL A 126 4.15 18.95 -1.88
C VAL A 126 3.23 20.18 -1.94
N SER A 127 2.29 20.23 -2.88
CA SER A 127 1.32 21.34 -3.00
C SER A 127 0.41 21.47 -1.78
N LEU A 128 0.07 20.36 -1.12
CA LEU A 128 -0.68 20.33 0.14
C LEU A 128 0.17 20.72 1.36
N GLY A 129 1.45 21.06 1.17
CA GLY A 129 2.36 21.46 2.24
C GLY A 129 2.68 20.32 3.21
N LEU A 130 2.53 19.06 2.80
CA LEU A 130 2.90 17.92 3.64
C LEU A 130 4.42 17.91 3.82
N GLY A 131 4.87 17.94 5.07
CA GLY A 131 6.31 17.96 5.38
C GLY A 131 7.04 16.75 4.80
N GLU A 132 8.29 16.95 4.35
CA GLU A 132 9.09 15.90 3.69
C GLU A 132 9.22 14.64 4.55
N THR A 133 9.49 14.79 5.84
CA THR A 133 9.60 13.68 6.80
C THR A 133 8.30 12.87 6.89
N PHE A 134 7.15 13.56 6.91
CA PHE A 134 5.85 12.90 6.94
C PHE A 134 5.59 12.13 5.64
N THR A 135 5.81 12.78 4.51
CA THR A 135 5.65 12.17 3.18
C THR A 135 6.53 10.91 3.05
N LYS A 136 7.81 10.98 3.44
CA LYS A 136 8.71 9.83 3.46
C LYS A 136 8.20 8.69 4.36
N SER A 137 7.67 9.03 5.54
CA SER A 137 7.13 8.03 6.47
C SER A 137 5.89 7.33 5.90
N VAL A 138 4.98 8.07 5.27
CA VAL A 138 3.79 7.51 4.60
C VAL A 138 4.21 6.52 3.50
N TRP A 139 5.14 6.92 2.63
CA TRP A 139 5.64 6.05 1.57
C TRP A 139 6.40 4.84 2.12
N ALA A 140 7.18 4.98 3.20
CA ALA A 140 7.85 3.86 3.85
C ALA A 140 6.85 2.82 4.35
N VAL A 141 5.72 3.23 4.92
CA VAL A 141 4.67 2.29 5.34
C VAL A 141 4.03 1.59 4.14
N PHE A 142 3.69 2.30 3.06
CA PHE A 142 3.16 1.65 1.86
C PHE A 142 4.18 0.71 1.19
N GLY A 143 5.46 1.08 1.17
CA GLY A 143 6.54 0.21 0.72
C GLY A 143 6.68 -1.04 1.59
N ALA A 144 6.56 -0.90 2.92
CA ALA A 144 6.56 -2.04 3.82
C ALA A 144 5.37 -2.97 3.58
N VAL A 145 4.16 -2.43 3.39
CA VAL A 145 2.97 -3.21 3.03
C VAL A 145 3.18 -3.95 1.71
N TYR A 146 3.76 -3.29 0.70
CA TYR A 146 4.13 -3.93 -0.57
C TYR A 146 5.08 -5.11 -0.34
N HIS A 147 6.17 -4.94 0.41
CA HIS A 147 7.08 -6.03 0.71
C HIS A 147 6.41 -7.16 1.51
N LEU A 148 5.58 -6.85 2.49
CA LEU A 148 4.85 -7.87 3.26
C LEU A 148 3.85 -8.65 2.38
N GLY A 149 3.31 -8.05 1.33
CA GLY A 149 2.52 -8.74 0.31
C GLY A 149 3.30 -9.90 -0.32
N HIS A 150 4.53 -9.66 -0.75
CA HIS A 150 5.42 -10.72 -1.28
C HIS A 150 5.74 -11.79 -0.24
N VAL A 151 5.92 -11.40 1.03
CA VAL A 151 6.14 -12.37 2.14
C VAL A 151 4.94 -13.30 2.27
N VAL A 152 3.72 -12.74 2.36
CA VAL A 152 2.49 -13.52 2.46
C VAL A 152 2.29 -14.40 1.23
N GLY A 153 2.55 -13.87 0.03
CA GLY A 153 2.47 -14.64 -1.22
C GLY A 153 3.44 -15.82 -1.26
N THR A 154 4.68 -15.60 -0.81
CA THR A 154 5.71 -16.65 -0.74
C THR A 154 5.30 -17.77 0.21
N VAL A 155 4.84 -17.43 1.43
CA VAL A 155 4.39 -18.44 2.42
C VAL A 155 3.15 -19.17 1.93
N THR A 156 2.16 -18.44 1.39
CA THR A 156 0.92 -19.04 0.87
C THR A 156 1.21 -20.02 -0.27
N ASN A 157 2.10 -19.64 -1.19
CA ASN A 157 2.51 -20.51 -2.29
C ASN A 157 3.29 -21.75 -1.81
N ALA A 158 4.12 -21.62 -0.78
CA ALA A 158 4.83 -22.74 -0.16
C ALA A 158 3.84 -23.75 0.47
N LEU A 159 2.86 -23.24 1.22
CA LEU A 159 1.82 -24.05 1.86
C LEU A 159 0.94 -24.79 0.84
N LEU A 160 0.49 -24.10 -0.21
CA LEU A 160 -0.36 -24.70 -1.25
C LEU A 160 0.36 -25.77 -2.07
N ASN A 161 1.68 -25.62 -2.27
CA ASN A 161 2.48 -26.58 -3.02
C ASN A 161 3.13 -27.68 -2.15
N GLY A 162 2.70 -27.84 -0.90
CA GLY A 162 3.19 -28.88 0.01
C GLY A 162 4.69 -28.78 0.30
N ASN A 163 5.18 -27.56 0.54
CA ASN A 163 6.58 -27.23 0.85
C ASN A 163 7.59 -27.60 -0.23
N LYS A 164 7.14 -27.73 -1.49
CA LYS A 164 8.01 -27.82 -2.67
C LYS A 164 8.43 -26.46 -3.22
N SER A 165 8.41 -25.43 -2.39
CA SER A 165 8.97 -24.11 -2.74
C SER A 165 10.48 -24.24 -2.98
N SER A 166 10.96 -23.62 -4.07
CA SER A 166 12.40 -23.60 -4.33
C SER A 166 13.13 -22.80 -3.24
N SER A 167 14.37 -23.15 -2.92
CA SER A 167 15.20 -22.39 -1.95
C SER A 167 15.28 -20.90 -2.30
N LYS A 168 15.28 -20.58 -3.60
CA LYS A 168 15.27 -19.21 -4.12
C LYS A 168 14.01 -18.41 -3.73
N GLN A 169 12.83 -19.04 -3.73
CA GLN A 169 11.58 -18.35 -3.34
C GLN A 169 11.58 -18.01 -1.84
N ILE A 170 12.11 -18.89 -1.00
CA ILE A 170 12.22 -18.65 0.44
C ILE A 170 13.21 -17.51 0.71
N GLU A 171 14.39 -17.54 0.07
CA GLU A 171 15.37 -16.45 0.16
C GLU A 171 14.78 -15.10 -0.27
N TRP A 172 13.95 -15.11 -1.32
CA TRP A 172 13.27 -13.93 -1.79
C TRP A 172 12.27 -13.36 -0.79
N GLY A 173 11.38 -14.20 -0.24
CA GLY A 173 10.46 -13.80 0.83
C GLY A 173 11.19 -13.22 2.04
N GLN A 174 12.34 -13.79 2.43
CA GLN A 174 13.19 -13.26 3.51
C GLN A 174 13.78 -11.88 3.18
N GLN A 175 14.18 -11.62 1.93
CA GLN A 175 14.66 -10.30 1.52
C GLN A 175 13.54 -9.25 1.60
N HIS A 176 12.34 -9.56 1.12
CA HIS A 176 11.18 -8.67 1.26
C HIS A 176 10.87 -8.40 2.73
N PHE A 177 10.90 -9.43 3.57
CA PHE A 177 10.69 -9.26 5.00
C PHE A 177 11.73 -8.33 5.64
N LYS A 178 12.99 -8.43 5.24
CA LYS A 178 14.07 -7.54 5.69
C LYS A 178 13.82 -6.09 5.26
N SER A 179 13.44 -5.88 4.00
CA SER A 179 13.09 -4.54 3.49
C SER A 179 11.91 -3.95 4.24
N ALA A 180 10.85 -4.73 4.51
CA ALA A 180 9.71 -4.27 5.29
C ALA A 180 10.10 -3.83 6.71
N CYS A 181 10.92 -4.64 7.41
CA CYS A 181 11.39 -4.28 8.76
C CYS A 181 12.27 -3.03 8.75
N SER A 182 13.14 -2.89 7.75
CA SER A 182 13.99 -1.71 7.57
C SER A 182 13.16 -0.43 7.39
N LEU A 183 12.14 -0.47 6.52
CA LEU A 183 11.23 0.65 6.27
C LEU A 183 10.42 1.06 7.51
N LEU A 184 10.03 0.09 8.33
CA LEU A 184 9.27 0.34 9.56
C LEU A 184 10.17 0.67 10.76
N GLY A 185 11.49 0.60 10.63
CA GLY A 185 12.43 0.78 11.73
C GLY A 185 12.31 -0.31 12.82
N LEU A 186 11.86 -1.51 12.44
CA LEU A 186 11.66 -2.63 13.35
C LEU A 186 12.90 -3.53 13.38
N SER A 187 13.24 -4.04 14.56
CA SER A 187 14.32 -5.02 14.72
C SER A 187 13.89 -6.37 14.14
N LEU A 188 14.70 -6.92 13.23
CA LEU A 188 14.46 -8.24 12.63
C LEU A 188 14.25 -9.30 13.71
N ASP A 189 15.10 -9.37 14.73
CA ASP A 189 15.01 -10.38 15.80
C ASP A 189 13.67 -10.36 16.55
N ASN A 190 13.07 -9.18 16.72
CA ASN A 190 11.80 -9.02 17.43
C ASN A 190 10.61 -9.41 16.55
N VAL A 191 10.66 -9.02 15.28
CA VAL A 191 9.60 -9.33 14.32
C VAL A 191 9.69 -10.79 13.89
N GLU A 192 10.89 -11.35 13.73
CA GLU A 192 11.12 -12.76 13.42
C GLU A 192 10.54 -13.69 14.49
N LYS A 193 10.74 -13.39 15.77
CA LYS A 193 10.11 -14.16 16.86
C LYS A 193 8.58 -14.11 16.84
N THR A 194 8.01 -13.08 16.21
CA THR A 194 6.56 -12.84 16.14
C THR A 194 5.97 -13.34 14.80
N LEU A 195 6.77 -13.36 13.72
CA LEU A 195 6.32 -13.54 12.33
C LEU A 195 7.15 -14.57 11.50
N VAL A 196 8.18 -15.25 12.05
CA VAL A 196 9.03 -16.19 11.28
C VAL A 196 8.23 -17.30 10.62
N MET A 197 8.62 -17.58 9.38
CA MET A 197 8.18 -18.65 8.52
C MET A 197 8.50 -20.03 9.15
N ASP A 198 7.58 -20.56 9.94
CA ASP A 198 7.39 -22.00 10.01
C ASP A 198 6.43 -22.36 8.87
N GLU A 199 6.94 -23.12 7.92
CA GLU A 199 6.23 -23.59 6.72
C GLU A 199 5.09 -24.58 7.03
N HIS A 200 4.79 -24.81 8.31
CA HIS A 200 3.65 -25.60 8.77
C HIS A 200 2.58 -24.80 9.52
N ASP A 201 2.76 -23.50 9.75
CA ASP A 201 1.90 -22.70 10.62
C ASP A 201 1.06 -21.67 9.84
N THR A 202 -0.14 -22.10 9.41
CA THR A 202 -1.14 -21.25 8.72
C THR A 202 -1.57 -20.04 9.57
N SER A 203 -1.42 -20.11 10.90
CA SER A 203 -1.77 -18.99 11.79
C SER A 203 -0.85 -17.78 11.59
N ARG A 204 0.36 -17.97 11.08
CA ARG A 204 1.33 -16.88 10.85
C ARG A 204 1.08 -16.11 9.57
N VAL A 205 0.61 -16.76 8.50
CA VAL A 205 0.11 -16.08 7.29
C VAL A 205 -0.97 -15.08 7.66
N ARG A 206 -1.90 -15.50 8.53
CA ARG A 206 -2.97 -14.63 9.04
C ARG A 206 -2.43 -13.47 9.88
N ASN A 207 -1.38 -13.66 10.66
CA ASN A 207 -0.77 -12.60 11.46
C ASN A 207 -0.06 -11.56 10.58
N VAL A 208 0.76 -11.99 9.62
CA VAL A 208 1.45 -11.08 8.68
C VAL A 208 0.43 -10.35 7.83
N LEU A 209 -0.60 -11.04 7.33
CA LEU A 209 -1.70 -10.43 6.60
C LEU A 209 -2.43 -9.39 7.46
N GLY A 210 -2.83 -9.74 8.68
CA GLY A 210 -3.50 -8.82 9.60
C GLY A 210 -2.65 -7.59 9.94
N PHE A 211 -1.35 -7.78 10.12
CA PHE A 211 -0.41 -6.68 10.33
C PHE A 211 -0.32 -5.76 9.10
N SER A 212 -0.21 -6.31 7.90
CA SER A 212 -0.22 -5.55 6.63
C SER A 212 -1.51 -4.74 6.45
N LEU A 213 -2.67 -5.33 6.76
CA LEU A 213 -3.96 -4.65 6.70
C LEU A 213 -4.01 -3.47 7.69
N GLY A 214 -3.57 -3.70 8.93
CA GLY A 214 -3.50 -2.66 9.95
C GLY A 214 -2.60 -1.50 9.55
N LEU A 215 -1.40 -1.78 9.02
CA LEU A 215 -0.47 -0.77 8.53
C LEU A 215 -1.05 0.06 7.39
N TYR A 216 -1.70 -0.59 6.42
CA TYR A 216 -2.31 0.12 5.28
C TYR A 216 -3.43 1.05 5.74
N ALA A 217 -4.34 0.55 6.58
CA ALA A 217 -5.45 1.34 7.11
C ALA A 217 -4.95 2.55 7.93
N GLU A 218 -3.95 2.34 8.79
CA GLU A 218 -3.38 3.41 9.60
C GLU A 218 -2.65 4.46 8.74
N ALA A 219 -1.91 4.04 7.72
CA ALA A 219 -1.25 4.96 6.78
C ALA A 219 -2.26 5.85 6.05
N VAL A 220 -3.35 5.26 5.54
CA VAL A 220 -4.44 5.99 4.89
C VAL A 220 -5.10 6.97 5.86
N ASN A 221 -5.45 6.51 7.07
CA ASN A 221 -6.07 7.35 8.10
C ASN A 221 -5.17 8.53 8.51
N SER A 222 -3.89 8.25 8.78
CA SER A 222 -2.90 9.27 9.16
C SER A 222 -2.64 10.28 8.05
N LEU A 223 -2.61 9.83 6.78
CA LEU A 223 -2.48 10.70 5.61
C LEU A 223 -3.65 11.68 5.51
N PHE A 224 -4.89 11.20 5.49
CA PHE A 224 -6.04 12.09 5.34
C PHE A 224 -6.29 12.96 6.57
N THR A 225 -5.98 12.47 7.77
CA THR A 225 -5.97 13.31 8.98
C THR A 225 -5.01 14.49 8.84
N THR A 226 -3.83 14.26 8.28
CA THR A 226 -2.82 15.31 8.10
C THR A 226 -3.21 16.27 6.97
N VAL A 227 -3.74 15.76 5.85
CA VAL A 227 -4.27 16.60 4.76
C VAL A 227 -5.38 17.52 5.28
N ASN A 228 -6.33 16.98 6.05
CA ASN A 228 -7.41 17.78 6.64
C ASN A 228 -6.88 18.85 7.61
N LYS A 229 -5.85 18.51 8.41
CA LYS A 229 -5.17 19.49 9.27
C LYS A 229 -4.54 20.60 8.44
N SER A 230 -3.81 20.28 7.36
CA SER A 230 -3.21 21.26 6.45
C SER A 230 -4.25 22.18 5.81
N ASN A 231 -5.40 21.64 5.41
CA ASN A 231 -6.52 22.42 4.87
C ASN A 231 -7.20 23.31 5.93
N SER A 232 -7.07 22.97 7.22
CA SER A 232 -7.71 23.68 8.34
C SER A 232 -6.88 24.80 8.97
N VAL A 233 -5.65 25.09 8.54
CA VAL A 233 -4.77 26.11 9.19
C VAL A 233 -5.30 27.56 9.03
N GLY A 234 -6.49 27.75 8.48
CA GLY A 234 -7.29 28.97 8.62
C GLY A 234 -8.17 29.03 9.90
N PHE A 235 -8.68 27.92 10.46
CA PHE A 235 -9.60 27.92 11.60
C PHE A 235 -9.57 26.62 12.43
N ARG A 236 -9.83 26.76 13.75
CA ARG A 236 -9.67 25.73 14.78
C ARG A 236 -10.54 24.48 14.56
N ASN A 237 -9.90 23.32 14.82
CA ASN A 237 -10.49 22.01 15.12
C ASN A 237 -11.39 21.36 14.06
N ILE A 238 -10.76 20.62 13.15
CA ILE A 238 -11.44 19.55 12.42
C ILE A 238 -10.56 18.30 12.49
N GLN A 239 -10.90 17.41 13.41
CA GLN A 239 -10.31 16.08 13.50
C GLN A 239 -10.99 15.18 12.46
N CYS A 240 -10.21 14.37 11.74
CA CYS A 240 -10.76 13.19 11.08
C CYS A 240 -11.24 12.25 12.19
N LEU A 241 -12.54 12.26 12.47
CA LEU A 241 -13.15 11.40 13.47
C LEU A 241 -13.36 10.01 12.85
N SER A 242 -12.29 9.22 12.92
CA SER A 242 -12.21 7.79 12.61
C SER A 242 -12.38 7.38 11.14
N VAL A 243 -11.41 6.60 10.64
CA VAL A 243 -11.71 5.53 9.69
C VAL A 243 -12.33 4.40 10.52
N SER A 244 -13.65 4.27 10.49
CA SER A 244 -14.30 3.08 11.05
C SER A 244 -14.01 1.91 10.10
N LEU A 245 -13.07 1.05 10.49
CA LEU A 245 -12.90 -0.28 9.90
C LEU A 245 -14.14 -1.10 10.26
N VAL A 246 -15.20 -0.99 9.45
CA VAL A 246 -16.31 -1.92 9.54
C VAL A 246 -15.80 -3.24 8.98
N GLN A 247 -15.48 -4.16 9.89
CA GLN A 247 -15.24 -5.56 9.55
C GLN A 247 -16.51 -6.12 8.90
N ILE A 248 -16.52 -6.21 7.58
CA ILE A 248 -17.44 -7.11 6.88
C ILE A 248 -16.75 -8.46 6.94
N GLY A 249 -17.13 -9.27 7.91
CA GLY A 249 -16.65 -10.63 8.02
C GLY A 249 -17.10 -11.44 6.79
N GLY A 250 -16.18 -11.75 5.91
CA GLY A 250 -16.23 -13.00 5.15
C GLY A 250 -15.90 -14.14 6.11
N SER A 251 -16.86 -15.04 6.37
CA SER A 251 -16.56 -16.24 7.14
C SER A 251 -15.54 -17.08 6.35
N ILE A 252 -14.36 -17.27 6.93
CA ILE A 252 -13.58 -18.48 6.66
C ILE A 252 -14.33 -19.61 7.37
N THR A 253 -15.47 -19.99 6.81
CA THR A 253 -16.05 -21.30 7.09
C THR A 253 -15.62 -22.18 5.95
N ASP A 254 -14.69 -23.06 6.30
CA ASP A 254 -14.51 -24.40 5.75
C ASP A 254 -15.69 -24.86 4.90
N ASN A 255 -15.40 -25.27 3.68
CA ASN A 255 -15.97 -26.50 3.15
C ASN A 255 -14.85 -27.26 2.44
N GLY A 256 -14.09 -27.99 3.27
CA GLY A 256 -13.57 -29.28 2.84
C GLY A 256 -14.71 -30.28 2.79
N ALA A 257 -15.12 -30.64 1.57
CA ALA A 257 -15.60 -31.96 1.15
C ALA A 257 -15.52 -32.01 -0.38
#